data_AF-A0A847AXW1-F1
#
_entry.id   AF-A0A847AXW1-F1
#
_cell.length_a   1.000
_cell.length_b   1.000
_cell.length_c   1.000
_cell.angle_alpha   90.00
_cell.angle_beta   90.00
_cell.angle_gamma   90.00
#
_symmetry.space_group_name_H-M   'P 1'
#
loop_
_entity.id
_entity.type
_entity.pdbx_description
1 polymer ?
#
loop_
_entity_poly.entity_id
_entity_poly.type
_entity_poly.pdbx_seq_one_letter_code
_entity_poly.pdbx_strand_id
1 'polypeptide(L)'
;MTIAKGSFKKSAFRRRSFPAAFFLILLIGAAGYLRILYLENKISLDFLKKNPRLSKPQPEFPSSKKKGFIYVHIDGEVNNPGLYCLSEGSRLGHLIEEAGGLTTFASKGDLNLALSLIDGTKIHIPKQGIFKRAGIGQAPPPTYIIPPIIVERIEG
;
A
#
# COMPACT_ATOMS: atom_id res chain seq x y z
N MET A 1 -23.81 -83.02 -46.94
CA MET A 1 -22.99 -82.08 -46.13
C MET A 1 -21.60 -82.06 -46.76
N THR A 2 -20.95 -80.89 -46.80
CA THR A 2 -19.54 -80.63 -47.18
C THR A 2 -19.37 -79.82 -48.46
N ILE A 3 -19.01 -78.55 -48.24
CA ILE A 3 -18.58 -77.53 -49.19
C ILE A 3 -17.06 -77.46 -49.10
N ALA A 4 -16.35 -77.31 -50.21
CA ALA A 4 -15.05 -76.63 -50.19
C ALA A 4 -14.73 -76.02 -51.57
N LYS A 5 -14.66 -74.68 -51.60
CA LYS A 5 -14.20 -73.87 -52.74
C LYS A 5 -12.73 -73.49 -52.54
N GLY A 6 -11.96 -73.66 -53.61
CA GLY A 6 -11.08 -72.64 -54.20
C GLY A 6 -9.89 -72.11 -53.39
N SER A 7 -8.67 -72.44 -53.84
CA SER A 7 -7.42 -71.79 -53.46
C SER A 7 -6.91 -70.92 -54.61
N PHE A 8 -6.87 -69.60 -54.40
CA PHE A 8 -6.18 -68.64 -55.27
C PHE A 8 -4.92 -68.17 -54.53
N LYS A 9 -3.75 -68.53 -55.06
CA LYS A 9 -2.45 -67.96 -54.65
C LYS A 9 -2.03 -66.92 -55.67
N LYS A 10 -1.86 -65.67 -55.23
CA LYS A 10 -0.85 -64.76 -55.78
C LYS A 10 -0.18 -63.95 -54.66
N SER A 11 1.09 -64.25 -54.45
CA SER A 11 2.13 -63.40 -53.86
C SER A 11 2.44 -62.23 -54.83
N ALA A 12 3.09 -61.11 -54.51
CA ALA A 12 3.89 -60.70 -53.36
C ALA A 12 3.87 -59.16 -53.30
N PHE A 13 3.52 -58.57 -52.16
CA PHE A 13 3.77 -57.15 -51.89
C PHE A 13 4.84 -57.07 -50.79
N ARG A 14 6.03 -56.60 -51.17
CA ARG A 14 7.26 -56.58 -50.38
C ARG A 14 7.05 -55.70 -49.14
N ARG A 15 6.77 -56.32 -47.98
CA ARG A 15 6.60 -55.63 -46.69
C ARG A 15 7.95 -55.15 -46.16
N ARG A 16 8.34 -53.92 -46.51
CA ARG A 16 9.40 -53.18 -45.81
C ARG A 16 8.84 -52.84 -44.42
N SER A 17 9.42 -53.41 -43.38
CA SER A 17 9.03 -53.19 -41.99
C SER A 17 9.35 -51.73 -41.60
N PHE A 18 8.36 -50.85 -41.74
CA PHE A 18 8.39 -49.46 -41.29
C PHE A 18 8.27 -49.19 -39.77
N PRO A 19 8.05 -50.15 -38.84
CA PRO A 19 7.79 -49.77 -37.45
C PRO A 19 9.04 -49.17 -36.80
N ALA A 20 10.24 -49.68 -37.09
CA ALA A 20 11.47 -49.20 -36.46
C ALA A 20 11.78 -47.72 -36.79
N ALA A 21 11.57 -47.30 -38.04
CA ALA A 21 11.78 -45.90 -38.45
C ALA A 21 10.74 -44.96 -37.82
N PHE A 22 9.51 -45.42 -37.65
CA PHE A 22 8.45 -44.64 -36.99
C PHE A 22 8.76 -44.44 -35.50
N PHE A 23 9.22 -45.48 -34.80
CA PHE A 23 9.64 -45.36 -33.39
C PHE A 23 10.83 -44.44 -33.22
N LEU A 24 11.78 -44.42 -34.15
CA LEU A 24 12.94 -43.52 -34.10
C LEU A 24 12.52 -42.05 -34.27
N ILE A 25 11.62 -41.77 -35.22
CA ILE A 25 11.07 -40.41 -35.41
C ILE A 25 10.27 -39.99 -34.18
N LEU A 26 9.49 -40.91 -33.59
CA LEU A 26 8.73 -40.64 -32.38
C LEU A 26 9.63 -40.38 -31.18
N LEU A 27 10.76 -41.09 -31.05
CA LEU A 27 11.76 -40.85 -30.00
C LEU A 27 12.45 -39.49 -30.16
N ILE A 28 12.85 -39.12 -31.38
CA ILE A 28 13.47 -37.81 -31.64
C ILE A 28 12.46 -36.68 -31.38
N GLY A 29 11.21 -36.86 -31.82
CA GLY A 29 10.11 -35.93 -31.54
C GLY A 29 9.82 -35.79 -30.05
N ALA A 30 9.77 -36.89 -29.30
CA ALA A 30 9.55 -36.88 -27.86
C ALA A 30 10.71 -36.22 -27.10
N ALA A 31 11.96 -36.50 -27.49
CA ALA A 31 13.13 -35.83 -26.92
C ALA A 31 13.16 -34.33 -27.23
N GLY A 32 12.78 -33.94 -28.45
CA GLY A 32 12.64 -32.53 -28.85
C GLY A 32 11.52 -31.83 -28.08
N TYR A 33 10.37 -32.48 -27.92
CA TYR A 33 9.22 -31.97 -27.16
C TYR A 33 9.56 -31.78 -25.68
N LEU A 34 10.20 -32.78 -25.05
CA LEU A 34 10.70 -32.67 -23.68
C LEU A 34 11.74 -31.55 -23.53
N ARG A 35 12.61 -31.36 -24.53
CA ARG A 35 13.59 -30.27 -24.55
C ARG A 35 12.92 -28.89 -24.66
N ILE A 36 11.85 -28.75 -25.46
CA ILE A 36 11.05 -27.52 -25.58
C ILE A 36 10.37 -27.19 -24.25
N LEU A 37 9.70 -28.15 -23.62
CA LEU A 37 9.08 -27.95 -22.30
C LEU A 37 10.11 -27.60 -21.22
N TYR A 38 11.33 -28.14 -21.31
CA TYR A 38 12.41 -27.84 -20.36
C TYR A 38 13.04 -26.45 -20.57
N LEU A 39 13.13 -25.98 -21.82
CA LEU A 39 13.73 -24.69 -22.17
C LEU A 39 12.90 -23.51 -21.68
N GLU A 40 11.57 -23.59 -21.74
CA GLU A 40 10.68 -22.51 -21.30
C GLU A 40 10.80 -22.24 -19.79
N ASN A 41 11.10 -23.28 -18.99
CA ASN A 41 11.16 -23.17 -17.54
C ASN A 41 12.49 -22.57 -17.00
N LYS A 42 13.61 -22.72 -17.73
CA LYS A 42 14.91 -22.13 -17.32
C LYS A 42 15.01 -20.63 -17.59
N ILE A 43 14.39 -20.15 -18.67
CA ILE A 43 14.45 -18.74 -19.08
C ILE A 43 13.88 -17.82 -17.98
N SER A 44 12.78 -18.22 -17.36
CA SER A 44 12.13 -17.44 -16.28
C SER A 44 12.93 -17.45 -14.98
N LEU A 45 13.59 -18.57 -14.66
CA LEU A 45 14.38 -18.72 -13.44
C LEU A 45 15.70 -17.93 -13.52
N ASP A 46 16.37 -17.95 -14.67
CA ASP A 46 17.59 -17.18 -14.88
C ASP A 46 17.31 -15.67 -14.89
N PHE A 47 16.15 -15.26 -15.41
CA PHE A 47 15.74 -13.86 -15.42
C PHE A 47 15.41 -13.31 -14.02
N LEU A 48 14.72 -14.09 -13.16
CA LEU A 48 14.44 -13.69 -11.77
C LEU A 48 15.68 -13.74 -10.88
N LYS A 49 16.55 -14.74 -11.06
CA LYS A 49 17.80 -14.87 -10.32
C LYS A 49 18.79 -13.74 -10.66
N LYS A 50 18.74 -13.25 -11.90
CA LYS A 50 19.57 -12.12 -12.39
C LYS A 50 19.01 -10.75 -11.99
N ASN A 51 17.72 -10.65 -11.67
CA ASN A 51 17.04 -9.40 -11.30
C ASN A 51 16.33 -9.51 -9.94
N PRO A 52 17.06 -9.57 -8.81
CA PRO A 52 16.50 -9.77 -7.46
C PRO A 52 15.61 -8.63 -6.95
N ARG A 53 15.40 -7.56 -7.74
CA ARG A 53 14.49 -6.45 -7.42
C ARG A 53 13.02 -6.75 -7.76
N LEU A 54 12.76 -7.75 -8.60
CA LEU A 54 11.40 -8.12 -9.03
C LEU A 54 10.68 -9.06 -8.06
N SER A 55 11.41 -9.68 -7.14
CA SER A 55 10.87 -10.60 -6.12
C SER A 55 10.61 -9.92 -4.76
N LYS A 56 10.94 -8.64 -4.62
CA LYS A 56 10.55 -7.86 -3.44
C LYS A 56 9.14 -7.31 -3.71
N PRO A 57 8.16 -7.50 -2.81
CA PRO A 57 6.92 -6.72 -2.89
C PRO A 57 7.34 -5.25 -2.95
N GLN A 58 7.15 -4.62 -4.10
CA GLN A 58 7.25 -3.18 -4.17
C GLN A 58 6.21 -2.65 -3.19
N PRO A 59 6.54 -1.66 -2.33
CA PRO A 59 5.49 -0.88 -1.70
C PRO A 59 4.62 -0.39 -2.85
N GLU A 60 3.39 -0.89 -2.93
CA GLU A 60 2.38 -0.36 -3.84
C GLU A 60 2.19 1.09 -3.39
N PHE A 61 2.93 2.01 -4.02
CA PHE A 61 2.64 3.42 -3.91
C PHE A 61 1.20 3.56 -4.37
N PRO A 62 0.32 4.16 -3.55
CA PRO A 62 -1.10 4.17 -3.82
C PRO A 62 -1.30 4.65 -5.25
N SER A 63 -1.83 3.76 -6.09
CA SER A 63 -2.19 4.08 -7.46
C SER A 63 -3.02 5.36 -7.40
N SER A 64 -2.78 6.26 -8.35
CA SER A 64 -3.44 7.56 -8.39
C SER A 64 -4.95 7.36 -8.43
N LYS A 65 -5.58 7.30 -7.25
CA LYS A 65 -6.99 7.62 -7.08
C LYS A 65 -7.18 8.97 -7.78
N LYS A 66 -8.25 9.08 -8.56
CA LYS A 66 -8.69 10.36 -9.14
C LYS A 66 -8.51 11.43 -8.06
N LYS A 67 -7.65 12.42 -8.32
CA LYS A 67 -7.40 13.51 -7.37
C LYS A 67 -8.67 14.36 -7.31
N GLY A 68 -9.51 14.11 -6.32
CA GLY A 68 -10.56 15.04 -5.93
C GLY A 68 -9.94 16.31 -5.31
N PHE A 69 -10.76 17.35 -5.18
CA PHE A 69 -10.45 18.50 -4.35
C PHE A 69 -11.31 18.47 -3.10
N ILE A 70 -10.76 18.98 -1.99
CA ILE A 70 -11.44 19.11 -0.70
C ILE A 70 -11.36 20.56 -0.24
N TYR A 71 -12.40 21.03 0.44
CA TYR A 71 -12.48 22.33 1.07
C TYR A 71 -12.32 22.18 2.58
N VAL A 72 -11.33 22.86 3.14
CA VAL A 72 -11.01 22.80 4.57
C VAL A 72 -10.90 24.21 5.11
N HIS A 73 -11.56 24.47 6.24
CA HIS A 73 -11.49 25.75 6.92
C HIS A 73 -10.42 25.68 8.02
N ILE A 74 -9.54 26.68 8.10
CA ILE A 74 -8.55 26.83 9.16
C ILE A 74 -8.69 28.17 9.88
N ASP A 75 -8.70 28.14 11.21
CA ASP A 75 -8.70 29.34 12.05
C ASP A 75 -7.74 29.21 13.25
N GLY A 76 -7.65 30.26 14.06
CA GLY A 76 -6.76 30.32 15.23
C GLY A 76 -5.38 30.90 14.91
N GLU A 77 -4.34 30.31 15.49
CA GLU A 77 -2.95 30.82 15.41
C GLU A 77 -2.23 30.42 14.10
N VAL A 78 -2.79 30.84 12.97
CA VAL A 78 -2.19 30.79 11.63
C VAL A 78 -2.08 32.19 11.03
N ASN A 79 -1.18 32.38 10.07
CA ASN A 79 -0.97 33.70 9.46
C ASN A 79 -2.17 34.13 8.62
N ASN A 80 -2.71 33.23 7.79
CA ASN A 80 -3.84 33.51 6.90
C ASN A 80 -5.02 32.56 7.19
N PRO A 81 -5.88 32.83 8.18
CA PRO A 81 -7.07 32.01 8.44
C PRO A 81 -8.08 32.13 7.29
N GLY A 82 -8.81 31.05 7.00
CA GLY A 82 -9.77 31.04 5.91
C GLY A 82 -10.13 29.64 5.40
N LEU A 83 -10.81 29.60 4.25
CA LEU A 83 -11.20 28.38 3.54
C LEU A 83 -10.19 28.09 2.41
N TYR A 84 -9.68 26.86 2.38
CA TYR A 84 -8.66 26.42 1.42
C TYR A 84 -9.19 25.25 0.57
N CYS A 85 -8.87 25.28 -0.72
CA CYS A 85 -9.11 24.18 -1.66
C CYS A 85 -7.82 23.38 -1.83
N LEU A 86 -7.81 22.14 -1.36
CA LEU A 86 -6.64 21.27 -1.35
C LEU A 86 -6.90 20.01 -2.17
N SER A 87 -5.83 19.34 -2.60
CA SER A 87 -5.97 18.00 -3.20
C SER A 87 -6.45 16.99 -2.15
N GLU A 88 -7.34 16.09 -2.53
CA GLU A 88 -7.77 14.97 -1.69
C GLU A 88 -6.55 14.16 -1.22
N GLY A 89 -6.52 13.81 0.08
CA GLY A 89 -5.37 13.17 0.72
C GLY A 89 -4.29 14.15 1.21
N SER A 90 -4.51 15.47 1.08
CA SER A 90 -3.67 16.48 1.74
C SER A 90 -3.67 16.31 3.26
N ARG A 91 -2.58 16.72 3.89
CA ARG A 91 -2.38 16.63 5.34
C ARG A 91 -2.40 18.01 5.99
N LEU A 92 -2.59 18.06 7.31
CA LEU A 92 -2.61 19.29 8.08
C LEU A 92 -1.35 20.16 7.86
N GLY A 93 -0.16 19.54 7.75
CA GLY A 93 1.07 20.29 7.45
C GLY A 93 0.98 21.09 6.15
N HIS A 94 0.42 20.50 5.10
CA HIS A 94 0.24 21.17 3.80
C HIS A 94 -0.74 22.34 3.91
N LEU A 95 -1.86 22.15 4.63
CA LEU A 95 -2.82 23.24 4.89
C LEU A 95 -2.17 24.41 5.65
N ILE A 96 -1.32 24.12 6.63
CA ILE A 96 -0.61 25.15 7.41
C ILE A 96 0.36 25.92 6.53
N GLU A 97 1.08 25.23 5.63
CA GLU A 97 1.98 25.87 4.66
C GLU A 97 1.21 26.80 3.70
N GLU A 98 0.11 26.32 3.13
CA GLU A 98 -0.80 27.12 2.29
C GLU A 98 -1.41 28.30 3.06
N ALA A 99 -1.66 28.14 4.36
CA ALA A 99 -2.10 29.22 5.25
C ALA A 99 -0.99 30.22 5.64
N GLY A 100 0.18 30.13 5.01
CA GLY A 100 1.33 31.02 5.24
C GLY A 100 2.11 30.69 6.51
N GLY A 101 1.88 29.52 7.11
CA GLY A 101 2.52 29.06 8.33
C GLY A 101 1.78 29.43 9.61
N LEU A 102 2.32 28.92 10.72
CA LEU A 102 1.83 29.19 12.07
C LEU A 102 2.32 30.55 12.60
N THR A 103 1.52 31.21 13.44
CA THR A 103 1.99 32.40 14.15
C THR A 103 3.06 32.03 15.20
N THR A 104 3.74 33.03 15.75
CA THR A 104 4.68 32.85 16.87
C THR A 104 4.01 32.38 18.16
N PHE A 105 2.68 32.43 18.23
CA PHE A 105 1.91 32.08 19.42
C PHE A 105 1.19 30.74 19.29
N ALA A 106 1.34 30.02 18.18
CA ALA A 106 0.73 28.71 17.97
C ALA A 106 1.38 27.62 18.85
N SER A 107 0.56 26.69 19.37
CA SER A 107 1.09 25.53 20.09
C SER A 107 1.54 24.42 19.13
N LYS A 108 2.76 24.54 18.60
CA LYS A 108 3.31 23.58 17.61
C LYS A 108 3.38 22.13 18.10
N GLY A 109 3.59 21.93 19.41
CA GLY A 109 3.77 20.61 20.01
C GLY A 109 2.50 19.77 20.06
N ASP A 110 1.34 20.40 19.94
CA ASP A 110 0.04 19.74 20.12
C ASP A 110 -0.62 19.40 18.76
N LEU A 111 0.07 19.65 17.64
CA LEU A 111 -0.47 19.48 16.29
C LEU A 111 0.03 18.19 15.63
N ASN A 112 -0.90 17.37 15.15
CA ASN A 112 -0.58 16.24 14.27
C ASN A 112 -0.48 16.72 12.82
N LEU A 113 0.71 17.15 12.38
CA LEU A 113 0.95 17.61 11.01
C LEU A 113 0.69 16.53 9.94
N ALA A 114 0.70 15.25 10.34
CA ALA A 114 0.43 14.12 9.46
C ALA A 114 -1.07 13.79 9.33
N LEU A 115 -1.94 14.50 10.05
CA LEU A 115 -3.40 14.31 10.01
C LEU A 115 -3.92 14.46 8.58
N SER A 116 -4.53 13.41 8.05
CA SER A 116 -5.21 13.44 6.76
C SER A 116 -6.46 14.31 6.84
N LEU A 117 -6.63 15.18 5.85
CA LEU A 117 -7.77 16.08 5.77
C LEU A 117 -8.88 15.49 4.91
N ILE A 118 -10.12 15.80 5.28
CA ILE A 118 -11.34 15.37 4.62
C ILE A 118 -12.13 16.64 4.25
N ASP A 119 -12.89 16.58 3.16
CA ASP A 119 -13.77 17.68 2.76
C ASP A 119 -14.72 18.12 3.87
N GLY A 120 -14.96 19.43 3.98
CA GLY A 120 -15.81 20.04 5.00
C GLY A 120 -15.21 20.10 6.41
N THR A 121 -13.95 19.68 6.59
CA THR A 121 -13.29 19.74 7.90
C THR A 121 -13.01 21.18 8.30
N LYS A 122 -13.23 21.51 9.58
CA LYS A 122 -12.74 22.74 10.21
C LYS A 122 -11.62 22.41 11.19
N ILE A 123 -10.48 23.06 11.04
CA ILE A 123 -9.32 22.93 11.91
C ILE A 123 -9.11 24.22 12.68
N HIS A 124 -9.01 24.10 14.00
CA HIS A 124 -8.62 25.20 14.88
C HIS A 124 -7.18 25.01 15.36
N ILE A 125 -6.33 26.02 15.16
CA ILE A 125 -4.96 26.02 15.67
C ILE A 125 -4.92 26.69 17.04
N PRO A 126 -4.61 25.95 18.12
CA PRO A 126 -4.62 26.48 19.46
C PRO A 126 -3.42 27.39 19.73
N LYS A 127 -3.65 28.35 20.62
CA LYS A 127 -2.63 29.21 21.18
C LYS A 127 -1.80 28.48 22.23
N GLN A 128 -0.50 28.77 22.24
CA GLN A 128 0.44 28.30 23.24
C GLN A 128 0.07 28.89 24.61
N GLY A 129 0.02 28.02 25.63
CA GLY A 129 -0.29 28.42 27.00
C GLY A 129 0.68 29.48 27.55
N ILE A 130 0.18 30.34 28.46
CA ILE A 130 0.89 31.50 29.02
C ILE A 130 2.25 31.09 29.62
N PHE A 131 2.29 30.00 30.39
CA PHE A 131 3.50 29.48 31.03
C PHE A 131 4.61 29.16 30.00
N LYS A 132 4.24 28.51 28.90
CA LYS A 132 5.19 28.15 27.84
C LYS A 132 5.65 29.37 27.02
N ARG A 133 4.81 30.41 26.90
CA ARG A 133 5.17 31.69 26.25
C ARG A 133 6.09 32.57 27.10
N ALA A 134 5.87 32.61 28.41
CA ALA A 134 6.64 33.43 29.33
C ALA A 134 7.97 32.78 29.78
N GLY A 135 8.35 31.64 29.20
CA GLY A 135 9.57 30.90 29.55
C GLY A 135 9.51 30.20 30.91
N ILE A 136 8.37 30.28 31.59
CA ILE A 136 8.09 29.65 32.88
C ILE A 136 7.57 28.22 32.63
N GLY A 137 8.45 27.35 32.12
CA GLY A 137 8.32 25.89 32.07
C GLY A 137 6.90 25.32 32.01
N GLN A 138 6.62 24.31 32.83
CA GLN A 138 5.26 23.82 33.05
C GLN A 138 4.59 24.70 34.12
N ALA A 139 3.27 24.87 34.02
CA ALA A 139 2.50 25.55 35.06
C ALA A 139 2.83 24.91 36.42
N PRO A 140 3.01 25.70 37.49
CA PRO A 140 3.11 25.13 38.82
C PRO A 140 1.88 24.24 39.04
N PRO A 141 2.04 23.04 39.62
CA PRO A 141 0.90 22.18 39.92
C PRO A 141 -0.11 23.00 40.73
N PRO A 142 -1.42 22.89 40.45
CA PRO A 142 -2.43 23.64 41.19
C PRO A 142 -2.25 23.32 42.66
N THR A 143 -1.73 24.28 43.43
CA THR A 143 -1.49 24.12 44.86
C THR A 143 -2.84 24.32 45.52
N TYR A 144 -3.70 23.30 45.45
CA TYR A 144 -5.00 23.31 46.10
C TYR A 144 -4.80 22.90 47.56
N ILE A 145 -4.30 23.82 48.39
CA ILE A 145 -4.45 23.70 49.84
C ILE A 145 -5.90 24.08 50.11
N ILE A 146 -6.78 23.10 50.24
CA ILE A 146 -8.09 23.31 50.87
C ILE A 146 -7.77 23.75 52.30
N PRO A 147 -8.04 25.00 52.71
CA PRO A 147 -7.93 25.33 54.12
C PRO A 147 -8.86 24.40 54.89
N PRO A 148 -8.45 23.82 56.03
CA PRO A 148 -9.36 23.02 56.83
C PRO A 148 -10.59 23.87 57.12
N ILE A 149 -11.77 23.38 56.74
CA ILE A 149 -13.03 23.99 57.14
C ILE A 149 -13.10 23.77 58.66
N ILE A 150 -12.73 24.79 59.42
CA ILE A 150 -12.97 24.81 60.87
C ILE A 150 -14.48 25.00 61.01
N VAL A 151 -15.19 23.90 61.22
CA VAL A 151 -16.58 23.95 61.68
C VAL A 151 -16.49 24.28 63.17
N GLU A 152 -16.58 25.56 63.52
CA GLU A 152 -16.84 25.93 64.92
C GLU A 152 -18.23 25.40 65.27
N ARG A 153 -18.26 24.33 66.06
CA ARG A 153 -19.47 23.84 66.69
C ARG A 153 -19.95 24.96 67.62
N ILE A 154 -21.03 25.62 67.22
CA ILE A 154 -21.78 26.53 68.08
C ILE A 154 -22.46 25.64 69.12
N GLU A 155 -21.82 25.43 70.27
CA GLU A 155 -22.48 24.86 71.45
C GLU A 155 -23.45 25.93 71.96
N GLY A 156 -24.74 25.66 71.85
CA GLY A 156 -25.84 26.48 72.37
C GLY A 156 -26.85 25.58 73.06
#